data_AF-A0A2S6AYB5-F1
#
_entry.id   AF-A0A2S6AYB5-F1
#
_cell.length_a   1.000
_cell.length_b   1.000
_cell.length_c   1.000
_cell.angle_alpha   90.00
_cell.angle_beta   90.00
_cell.angle_gamma   90.00
#
_symmetry.space_group_name_H-M   'P 1'
#
loop_
_entity.id
_entity.type
_entity.pdbx_description
1 polymer ?
#
loop_
_entity_poly.entity_id
_entity_poly.type
_entity_poly.pdbx_seq_one_letter_code
_entity_poly.pdbx_strand_id
1 'polypeptide(L)' 'MEGAALYLGTGVRFVRRLVAERRVVFYKIGGHVRFKVADLEAYAQAGRVDPIEVRWSGGRVVA' A
#
# COMPACT_ATOMS: atom_id res chain seq x y z
N MET A 1 -3.36 -7.91 12.71
CA MET A 1 -3.89 -7.18 11.53
C MET A 1 -3.86 -5.67 11.74
N GLU A 2 -4.23 -5.16 12.92
CA GLU A 2 -4.16 -3.72 13.23
C GLU A 2 -2.81 -3.09 12.91
N GLY A 3 -1.68 -3.72 13.27
CA GLY A 3 -0.36 -3.20 12.93
C GLY A 3 -0.11 -3.04 11.42
N ALA A 4 -0.63 -3.94 10.58
CA ALA A 4 -0.50 -3.80 9.12
C ALA A 4 -1.41 -2.70 8.57
N ALA A 5 -2.59 -2.53 9.16
CA ALA A 5 -3.51 -1.45 8.82
C ALA A 5 -2.90 -0.09 9.18
N LEU A 6 -2.34 0.03 10.39
CA LEU A 6 -1.61 1.19 10.86
C LEU A 6 -0.40 1.49 9.96
N TYR A 7 0.39 0.47 9.61
CA TYR A 7 1.56 0.63 8.73
C TYR A 7 1.19 1.22 7.37
N LEU A 8 0.14 0.69 6.74
CA LEU A 8 -0.32 1.17 5.44
C LEU A 8 -1.18 2.45 5.51
N GLY A 9 -1.46 2.97 6.71
CA GLY A 9 -2.37 4.12 6.89
C GLY A 9 -3.82 3.82 6.46
N THR A 10 -4.27 2.57 6.56
CA THR A 10 -5.61 2.12 6.13
C THR A 10 -6.40 1.46 7.25
N GLY A 11 -7.66 1.10 7.00
CA GLY A 11 -8.49 0.37 7.96
C GLY A 11 -8.28 -1.15 7.94
N VAL A 12 -8.56 -1.83 9.06
CA VAL A 12 -8.45 -3.31 9.17
C VAL A 12 -9.32 -4.04 8.14
N ARG A 13 -10.50 -3.50 7.79
CA ARG A 13 -11.37 -4.07 6.75
C ARG A 13 -10.69 -4.10 5.37
N PHE A 14 -9.91 -3.07 5.04
CA PHE A 14 -9.15 -3.01 3.80
C PHE A 14 -8.07 -4.10 3.77
N VAL A 15 -7.29 -4.25 4.84
CA VAL A 15 -6.26 -5.29 4.93
C VAL A 15 -6.88 -6.70 4.84
N ARG A 16 -8.04 -6.94 5.46
CA ARG A 16 -8.77 -8.22 5.32
C ARG A 16 -9.16 -8.48 3.87
N ARG A 17 -9.62 -7.45 3.15
CA ARG A 17 -9.95 -7.54 1.72
C ARG A 17 -8.71 -7.88 0.88
N LEU A 18 -7.57 -7.23 1.12
CA LEU A 18 -6.30 -7.56 0.44
C LEU A 18 -5.91 -9.03 0.61
N VAL A 19 -6.06 -9.56 1.83
CA VAL A 19 -5.79 -10.98 2.11
C VAL A 19 -6.77 -11.89 1.39
N ALA A 20 -8.07 -11.58 1.45
CA ALA A 20 -9.12 -12.38 0.80
C ALA A 20 -8.94 -12.43 -0.73
N GLU A 21 -8.64 -11.28 -1.34
CA GLU A 21 -8.37 -11.11 -2.77
C GLU A 21 -6.95 -11.53 -3.19
N ARG A 22 -6.11 -11.95 -2.24
CA ARG A 22 -4.71 -12.36 -2.48
C ARG A 22 -3.85 -11.28 -3.16
N ARG A 23 -4.11 -10.01 -2.84
CA ARG A 23 -3.41 -8.85 -3.41
C ARG A 23 -2.12 -8.47 -2.68
N VAL A 24 -1.88 -9.05 -1.51
CA VAL A 24 -0.69 -8.80 -0.68
C VAL A 24 -0.12 -10.13 -0.20
N VAL A 25 1.20 -10.20 -0.03
CA VAL A 25 1.86 -11.37 0.56
C VAL A 25 1.53 -11.42 2.05
N PHE A 26 1.14 -12.60 2.53
CA PHE A 26 0.90 -12.86 3.95
C PHE A 26 1.36 -14.27 4.30
N TYR A 27 1.61 -14.47 5.60
CA TYR A 27 2.06 -15.74 6.13
C TYR A 27 1.00 -16.29 7.08
N LYS A 28 0.68 -17.58 6.90
CA LYS A 28 -0.15 -18.32 7.84
C LYS A 28 0.75 -18.94 8.89
N ILE A 29 0.56 -18.51 10.14
CA ILE A 29 1.25 -19.06 11.30
C ILE A 29 0.16 -19.60 12.22
N GLY A 30 -0.10 -20.91 12.09
CA GLY A 30 -1.31 -21.53 12.66
C GLY A 30 -2.58 -20.82 12.19
N GLY A 31 -3.44 -20.43 13.13
CA GLY A 31 -4.66 -19.66 12.84
C GLY A 31 -4.43 -18.20 12.50
N HIS A 32 -3.21 -17.67 12.66
CA HIS A 32 -2.93 -16.24 12.51
C HIS A 32 -2.44 -15.88 11.10
N VAL A 33 -2.89 -14.71 10.65
CA VAL A 33 -2.33 -14.04 9.47
C VAL A 33 -1.30 -13.02 9.94
N ARG A 34 -0.07 -13.16 9.47
CA ARG A 34 1.06 -12.26 9.75
C ARG A 34 1.60 -11.66 8.46
N PHE A 35 2.26 -10.53 8.61
CA PHE A 35 2.89 -9.78 7.54
C PHE A 35 4.32 -9.48 7.94
N LYS A 36 5.26 -9.60 7.01
CA LYS A 36 6.57 -8.96 7.17
C LYS A 36 6.44 -7.51 6.71
N VAL A 37 7.21 -6.63 7.34
CA VAL A 37 7.24 -5.21 6.97
C VAL A 37 7.66 -5.04 5.51
N ALA A 38 8.70 -5.75 5.07
CA ALA A 38 9.19 -5.70 3.69
C ALA A 38 8.12 -6.06 2.64
N ASP A 39 7.21 -6.98 2.95
CA ASP A 39 6.14 -7.36 2.03
C ASP A 39 5.03 -6.31 1.95
N LEU A 40 4.75 -5.63 3.08
CA LEU A 40 3.84 -4.48 3.10
C LEU A 40 4.45 -3.30 2.34
N GLU A 41 5.75 -3.07 2.50
CA GLU A 41 6.51 -2.06 1.78
C GLU A 41 6.49 -2.32 0.27
N ALA A 42 6.78 -3.56 -0.15
CA ALA A 42 6.72 -3.95 -1.55
C ALA A 42 5.33 -3.74 -2.16
N TYR A 43 4.27 -4.05 -1.40
CA TYR A 43 2.90 -3.78 -1.82
C TYR A 43 2.63 -2.27 -1.99
N ALA A 44 3.05 -1.45 -1.02
CA ALA A 44 2.90 0.00 -1.09
C ALA A 44 3.67 0.59 -2.28
N GLN A 45 4.91 0.13 -2.48
CA GLN A 45 5.77 0.58 -3.57
C GLN A 45 5.23 0.15 -4.95
N ALA A 46 4.62 -1.03 -5.07
CA ALA A 46 3.98 -1.46 -6.31
C ALA A 46 2.77 -0.59 -6.69
N GLY A 47 2.08 -0.01 -5.70
CA GLY A 47 0.98 0.94 -5.90
C GLY A 47 1.41 2.41 -5.89
N ARG A 48 2.73 2.69 -5.89
CA ARG A 48 3.25 4.06 -5.85
C ARG A 48 2.85 4.81 -7.12
N VAL A 49 2.29 6.00 -6.91
CA VAL A 49 2.04 6.98 -7.97
C VAL A 49 2.92 8.17 -7.66
N ASP A 50 3.85 8.49 -8.56
CA ASP A 50 4.71 9.65 -8.39
C ASP A 50 3.92 10.95 -8.63
N PRO A 51 4.26 12.04 -7.93
CA PRO A 51 3.63 13.33 -8.14
C PRO A 51 3.75 13.78 -9.60
N ILE A 52 2.70 14.43 -10.11
CA ILE A 52 2.75 15.08 -11.41
C ILE A 52 3.56 16.36 -11.25
N GLU A 53 4.75 16.41 -11.87
CA GLU A 53 5.54 17.63 -11.95
C GLU A 53 4.95 18.56 -13.00
N VAL A 54 4.26 19.62 -12.58
CA VAL A 54 3.74 20.63 -13.49
C VAL A 54 4.74 21.78 -13.56
N ARG A 55 5.44 21.94 -14.68
CA ARG A 55 6.28 23.12 -14.91
C ARG A 55 5.40 24.30 -15.30
N TRP A 56 5.42 25.33 -14.47
CA TRP A 56 4.79 26.62 -14.76
C TRP A 56 5.84 27.57 -15.31
N SER A 57 5.64 28.03 -16.55
CA SER A 57 6.46 29.10 -17.13
C SER A 57 5.56 30.10 -17.83
N GLY A 58 5.69 31.39 -17.51
CA GLY A 58 4.99 32.47 -18.20
C GLY A 58 3.46 32.39 -18.17
N GLY A 59 2.86 31.79 -17.13
CA GLY A 59 1.40 31.66 -17.00
C GLY A 59 0.77 30.49 -17.77
N ARG A 60 1.57 29.55 -18.31
CA ARG A 60 1.09 28.30 -18.92
C ARG A 60 1.70 27.07 -18.23
N VAL A 61 0.91 26.00 -18.20
CA VAL A 61 1.38 24.64 -17.91
C VAL A 61 2.08 24.11 -19.16
N VAL A 62 3.37 23.81 -19.04
CA VAL A 62 4.12 23.03 -20.04
C VAL A 62 4.19 21.58 -19.57
N ALA A 63 3.95 20.67 -20.52
CA ALA A 63 4.03 19.22 -20.32
C ALA A 63 5.49 18.77 -20.13
#